data_AF-A0A519PPA4-F1
#
_entry.id   AF-A0A519PPA4-F1
#
_cell.length_a   1.000
_cell.length_b   1.000
_cell.length_c   1.000
_cell.angle_alpha   90.00
_cell.angle_beta   90.00
_cell.angle_gamma   90.00
#
_symmetry.space_group_name_H-M   'P 1'
#
loop_
_entity.id
_entity.type
_entity.pdbx_description
1 polymer ?
#
loop_
_entity_poly.entity_id
_entity_poly.type
_entity_poly.pdbx_seq_one_letter_code
_entity_poly.pdbx_strand_id
1 'polypeptide(L)'
;MPPEARLGTVKLVGAGPGAADLLTLRAARAIGSAQALLYDALISEEVLALAPAACLKIQTGKRAGRTSMKQETINRLMLRLAQRGLEVVRLKGGDPSIFSRVGEEQA
;
A
#
# COMPACT_ATOMS: atom_id res chain seq x y z
N MET A 1 10.59 30.09 -13.01
CA MET A 1 10.87 28.64 -13.05
C MET A 1 9.61 27.91 -12.63
N PRO A 2 9.19 26.83 -13.32
CA PRO A 2 8.07 26.04 -12.83
C PRO A 2 8.44 25.49 -11.43
N PRO A 3 7.47 25.35 -10.51
CA PRO A 3 7.73 24.73 -9.22
C PRO A 3 8.31 23.34 -9.47
N GLU A 4 9.42 23.00 -8.81
CA GLU A 4 9.98 21.65 -8.87
C GLU A 4 8.87 20.66 -8.51
N ALA A 5 8.58 19.73 -9.42
CA ALA A 5 7.58 18.71 -9.20
C ALA A 5 8.02 17.86 -8.01
N ARG A 6 7.41 18.09 -6.84
CA ARG A 6 7.74 17.37 -5.61
C ARG A 6 7.34 15.91 -5.79
N LEU A 7 8.34 15.02 -5.77
CA LEU A 7 8.10 13.58 -5.78
C LEU A 7 7.32 13.17 -4.54
N GLY A 8 6.38 12.25 -4.73
CA GLY A 8 5.64 11.58 -3.66
C GLY A 8 6.49 10.53 -2.97
N THR A 9 5.89 9.83 -2.01
CA THR A 9 6.60 8.82 -1.20
C THR A 9 5.88 7.48 -1.26
N VAL A 10 6.64 6.39 -1.16
CA VAL A 10 6.09 5.04 -1.00
C VAL A 10 6.39 4.55 0.42
N LYS A 11 5.35 4.15 1.16
CA LYS A 11 5.45 3.55 2.50
C LYS A 11 5.02 2.09 2.43
N LEU A 12 5.91 1.17 2.79
CA LEU A 12 5.55 -0.25 2.98
C LEU A 12 5.01 -0.44 4.40
N VAL A 13 3.79 -0.96 4.52
CA VAL A 13 3.05 -1.01 5.79
C VAL A 13 2.49 -2.41 6.01
N GLY A 14 2.70 -2.94 7.22
CA GLY A 14 2.08 -4.17 7.70
C GLY A 14 0.69 -3.90 8.25
N ALA A 15 -0.28 -4.72 7.84
CA ALA A 15 -1.65 -4.68 8.36
C ALA A 15 -1.84 -5.54 9.62
N GLY A 16 -0.83 -6.30 10.04
CA GLY A 16 -0.99 -7.27 11.11
C GLY A 16 -1.86 -8.47 10.69
N PRO A 17 -2.34 -9.28 11.63
CA PRO A 17 -2.99 -10.56 11.34
C PRO A 17 -4.43 -10.45 10.82
N GLY A 18 -5.05 -9.25 10.86
CA GLY A 18 -6.31 -8.99 10.16
C GLY A 18 -7.23 -7.96 10.84
N ALA A 19 -7.34 -7.99 12.17
CA ALA A 19 -8.19 -7.06 12.92
C ALA A 19 -7.59 -5.64 12.93
N ALA A 20 -8.43 -4.62 12.80
CA ALA A 20 -7.98 -3.24 12.66
C ALA A 20 -7.32 -2.68 13.94
N ASP A 21 -7.74 -3.17 15.10
CA ASP A 21 -7.18 -2.81 16.41
C ASP A 21 -5.78 -3.40 16.67
N LEU A 22 -5.34 -4.34 15.82
CA LEU A 22 -3.98 -4.89 15.85
C LEU A 22 -3.00 -4.11 14.96
N LEU A 23 -3.47 -3.04 14.29
CA LEU A 23 -2.59 -2.13 13.57
C LEU A 23 -1.70 -1.37 14.55
N THR A 24 -0.44 -1.19 14.18
CA THR A 24 0.39 -0.18 14.86
C THR A 24 -0.20 1.22 14.62
N LEU A 25 -0.03 2.13 15.58
CA LEU A 25 -0.45 3.52 15.41
C LEU A 25 0.20 4.19 14.18
N ARG A 26 1.42 3.76 13.81
CA ARG A 26 2.10 4.25 12.60
C ARG A 26 1.43 3.73 11.32
N ALA A 27 1.00 2.47 11.30
CA ALA A 27 0.26 1.90 10.17
C ALA A 27 -1.08 2.61 9.97
N ALA A 28 -1.86 2.78 11.04
CA ALA A 28 -3.14 3.49 10.99
C ALA A 28 -2.98 4.93 10.47
N ARG A 29 -1.97 5.67 10.97
CA ARG A 29 -1.65 7.03 10.47
C ARG A 29 -1.24 7.04 9.01
N ALA A 30 -0.43 6.08 8.57
CA ALA A 30 0.00 5.99 7.18
C ALA A 30 -1.20 5.73 6.25
N ILE A 31 -2.09 4.81 6.63
CA ILE A 31 -3.31 4.52 5.86
C ILE A 31 -4.22 5.76 5.82
N GLY A 32 -4.38 6.46 6.95
CA GLY A 32 -5.18 7.67 7.05
C GLY A 32 -4.66 8.88 6.26
N SER A 33 -3.35 8.93 5.95
CA SER A 33 -2.76 9.98 5.11
C SER A 33 -2.56 9.56 3.65
N ALA A 34 -2.89 8.30 3.29
CA ALA A 34 -2.62 7.77 1.97
C ALA A 34 -3.46 8.45 0.89
N GLN A 35 -2.80 8.89 -0.18
CA GLN A 35 -3.47 9.33 -1.41
C GLN A 35 -3.67 8.18 -2.39
N ALA A 36 -2.82 7.15 -2.32
CA ALA A 36 -3.03 5.87 -2.98
C ALA A 36 -2.71 4.71 -2.04
N LEU A 37 -3.60 3.74 -1.92
CA LEU A 37 -3.46 2.56 -1.08
C LEU A 37 -3.47 1.30 -1.95
N LEU A 38 -2.32 0.65 -2.08
CA LEU A 38 -2.16 -0.64 -2.77
C LEU A 38 -2.19 -1.76 -1.73
N TYR A 39 -3.20 -2.63 -1.77
CA TYR A 39 -3.45 -3.61 -0.71
C TYR A 39 -3.67 -5.04 -1.23
N ASP A 40 -3.29 -6.03 -0.43
CA ASP A 40 -3.53 -7.44 -0.76
C ASP A 40 -4.96 -7.90 -0.46
N ALA A 41 -5.39 -9.01 -1.05
CA ALA A 41 -6.80 -9.45 -1.03
C ALA A 41 -7.35 -9.89 0.35
N LEU A 42 -6.46 -10.10 1.33
CA LEU A 42 -6.84 -10.55 2.68
C LEU A 42 -6.96 -9.39 3.68
N ILE A 43 -6.72 -8.15 3.26
CA ILE A 43 -6.94 -6.99 4.13
C ILE A 43 -8.45 -6.81 4.36
N SER A 44 -8.84 -6.65 5.62
CA SER A 44 -10.23 -6.46 6.03
C SER A 44 -10.77 -5.09 5.62
N GLU A 45 -12.08 -5.01 5.37
CA GLU A 45 -12.74 -3.76 4.98
C GLU A 45 -12.62 -2.68 6.07
N GLU A 46 -12.60 -3.04 7.36
CA GLU A 46 -12.37 -2.09 8.45
C GLU A 46 -11.01 -1.38 8.34
N VAL A 47 -9.95 -2.11 7.99
CA VAL A 47 -8.62 -1.51 7.78
C VAL A 47 -8.65 -0.60 6.55
N LEU A 48 -9.32 -1.02 5.47
CA LEU A 48 -9.47 -0.20 4.26
C LEU A 48 -10.32 1.06 4.51
N ALA A 49 -11.24 1.02 5.47
CA ALA A 49 -12.08 2.16 5.85
C ALA A 49 -11.30 3.27 6.55
N LEU A 50 -10.12 2.99 7.10
CA LEU A 50 -9.22 4.01 7.66
C LEU A 50 -8.64 4.95 6.61
N ALA A 51 -8.58 4.52 5.34
CA ALA A 51 -8.09 5.38 4.26
C ALA A 51 -9.14 6.43 3.87
N PRO A 52 -8.71 7.66 3.54
CA PRO A 52 -9.62 8.73 3.11
C PRO A 52 -10.56 8.31 1.98
N ALA A 53 -11.75 8.90 1.92
CA ALA A 53 -12.71 8.62 0.85
C ALA A 53 -12.15 8.94 -0.55
N ALA A 54 -11.30 9.97 -0.66
CA ALA A 54 -10.62 10.36 -1.89
C ALA A 54 -9.37 9.51 -2.21
N CYS A 55 -8.98 8.58 -1.33
CA CYS A 55 -7.82 7.72 -1.54
C CYS A 55 -8.07 6.76 -2.70
N LEU A 56 -7.12 6.67 -3.64
CA LEU A 56 -7.14 5.65 -4.69
C LEU A 56 -6.81 4.28 -4.08
N LYS A 57 -7.82 3.42 -3.91
CA LYS A 57 -7.65 2.06 -3.38
C LYS A 57 -7.47 1.06 -4.52
N ILE A 58 -6.36 0.34 -4.52
CA ILE A 58 -5.99 -0.62 -5.58
C ILE A 58 -5.68 -1.97 -4.97
N GLN A 59 -6.53 -2.97 -5.25
CA GLN A 59 -6.26 -4.34 -4.82
C GLN A 59 -5.21 -4.99 -5.72
N THR A 60 -4.12 -5.50 -5.13
CA THR A 60 -3.00 -6.14 -5.84
C THR A 60 -2.97 -7.67 -5.68
N GLY A 61 -3.67 -8.20 -4.68
CA GLY A 61 -3.76 -9.64 -4.41
C GLY A 61 -4.89 -10.35 -5.17
N LYS A 62 -4.90 -11.69 -5.16
CA LYS A 62 -5.98 -12.51 -5.75
C LYS A 62 -6.97 -12.96 -4.68
N ARG A 63 -8.26 -12.95 -5.01
CA ARG A 63 -9.22 -13.90 -4.42
C ARG A 63 -9.10 -15.23 -5.20
N ALA A 64 -9.23 -16.36 -4.50
CA ALA A 64 -8.97 -17.73 -4.95
C ALA A 64 -9.09 -17.97 -6.48
N GLY A 65 -8.01 -18.47 -7.10
CA GLY A 65 -8.02 -19.02 -8.47
C GLY A 65 -7.55 -18.12 -9.62
N ARG A 66 -7.35 -16.82 -9.44
CA ARG A 66 -6.90 -15.90 -10.52
C ARG A 66 -5.39 -15.65 -10.52
N THR A 67 -4.80 -15.13 -11.58
CA THR A 67 -3.36 -14.72 -11.65
C THR A 67 -3.10 -13.45 -10.82
N SER A 68 -1.97 -13.38 -10.10
CA SER A 68 -1.64 -12.19 -9.30
C SER A 68 -1.24 -11.08 -10.24
N MET A 69 -1.43 -9.83 -9.83
CA MET A 69 -0.59 -8.78 -10.37
C MET A 69 0.88 -9.19 -10.10
N LYS A 70 1.69 -9.25 -11.16
CA LYS A 70 3.12 -9.57 -11.03
C LYS A 70 3.77 -8.51 -10.16
N GLN A 71 4.72 -8.89 -9.30
CA GLN A 71 5.41 -7.97 -8.39
C GLN A 71 5.98 -6.75 -9.13
N GLU A 72 6.61 -6.97 -10.27
CA GLU A 72 7.14 -5.91 -11.14
C GLU A 72 6.06 -4.89 -11.58
N THR A 73 4.82 -5.33 -11.76
CA THR A 73 3.71 -4.44 -12.12
C THR A 73 3.26 -3.61 -10.92
N ILE A 74 3.25 -4.20 -9.72
CA ILE A 74 2.99 -3.48 -8.47
C ILE A 74 4.07 -2.41 -8.25
N ASN A 75 5.35 -2.77 -8.40
CA ASN A 75 6.48 -1.85 -8.28
C ASN A 75 6.36 -0.68 -9.26
N ARG A 76 6.10 -0.97 -10.56
CA ARG A 76 5.87 0.08 -11.57
C ARG A 76 4.69 0.99 -11.21
N LEU A 77 3.62 0.44 -10.65
CA LEU A 77 2.46 1.23 -10.26
C LEU A 77 2.77 2.16 -9.09
N MET A 78 3.45 1.66 -8.05
CA MET A 78 3.91 2.48 -6.92
C MET A 78 4.80 3.62 -7.39
N LEU A 79 5.79 3.33 -8.25
CA LEU A 79 6.69 4.33 -8.82
C LEU A 79 5.94 5.39 -9.61
N ARG A 80 5.01 5.00 -10.50
CA ARG A 80 4.21 5.94 -11.28
C ARG A 80 3.35 6.86 -10.40
N LEU A 81 2.76 6.34 -9.33
CA LEU A 81 1.94 7.13 -8.42
C LEU A 81 2.80 8.08 -7.59
N ALA A 82 3.96 7.64 -7.10
CA ALA A 82 4.90 8.49 -6.39
C ALA A 82 5.49 9.58 -7.30
N GLN A 83 5.81 9.28 -8.57
CA GLN A 83 6.25 10.26 -9.56
C GLN A 83 5.20 11.34 -9.85
N ARG A 84 3.92 11.06 -9.60
CA ARG A 84 2.82 12.04 -9.66
C ARG A 84 2.67 12.88 -8.40
N GLY A 85 3.58 12.75 -7.44
CA GLY A 85 3.55 13.50 -6.18
C GLY A 85 2.69 12.88 -5.08
N LEU A 86 2.19 11.64 -5.27
CA LEU A 86 1.25 11.03 -4.32
C LEU A 86 1.95 10.35 -3.13
N GLU A 87 1.34 10.45 -1.94
CA GLU A 87 1.62 9.57 -0.81
C GLU A 87 1.02 8.18 -1.06
N VAL A 88 1.87 7.24 -1.44
CA VAL A 88 1.52 5.85 -1.73
C VAL A 88 1.77 4.98 -0.50
N VAL A 89 0.78 4.20 -0.10
CA VAL A 89 0.92 3.15 0.92
C VAL A 89 0.75 1.79 0.27
N ARG A 90 1.74 0.92 0.45
CA ARG A 90 1.69 -0.50 0.12
C ARG A 90 1.36 -1.28 1.38
N LEU A 91 0.10 -1.68 1.50
CA LEU A 91 -0.41 -2.39 2.67
C LEU A 91 -0.38 -3.90 2.42
N LYS A 92 0.35 -4.63 3.25
CA LYS A 92 0.50 -6.09 3.16
C LYS A 92 -0.06 -6.77 4.40
N GLY A 93 -0.69 -7.93 4.23
CA GLY A 93 -1.17 -8.74 5.34
C GLY A 93 -0.01 -9.30 6.16
N GLY A 94 -0.15 -9.34 7.49
CA GLY A 94 0.91 -9.73 8.42
C GLY A 94 1.97 -8.64 8.62
N ASP A 95 3.20 -9.08 8.90
CA ASP A 95 4.38 -8.22 8.95
C ASP A 95 5.10 -8.25 7.58
N PRO A 96 5.46 -7.09 6.99
CA PRO A 96 6.16 -7.04 5.72
C PRO A 96 7.46 -7.87 5.74
N SER A 97 8.23 -7.82 6.82
CA SER A 97 9.51 -8.50 6.93
C SER A 97 9.41 -10.03 7.06
N ILE A 98 8.26 -10.58 7.46
CA ILE A 98 8.12 -12.02 7.74
C ILE A 98 7.62 -12.81 6.53
N PHE A 99 6.82 -12.22 5.63
CA PHE A 99 6.28 -12.93 4.45
C PHE A 99 6.32 -12.14 3.15
N SER A 100 6.82 -10.91 3.18
CA SER A 100 6.85 -10.09 1.98
C SER A 100 8.22 -10.14 1.34
N ARG A 101 8.21 -10.13 0.01
CA ARG A 101 9.36 -9.92 -0.84
C ARG A 101 9.89 -8.48 -0.70
N VAL A 102 10.05 -7.97 0.53
CA VAL A 102 10.52 -6.61 0.81
C VAL A 102 11.88 -6.39 0.15
N GLY A 103 12.72 -7.43 0.05
CA GLY A 103 13.97 -7.40 -0.71
C GLY A 103 13.82 -7.09 -2.21
N GLU A 104 12.68 -7.40 -2.84
CA GLU A 104 12.37 -7.04 -4.23
C GLU A 104 11.69 -5.66 -4.36
N GLU A 105 11.21 -5.08 -3.25
CA GLU A 105 10.50 -3.78 -3.23
C GLU A 105 11.43 -2.60 -2.81
N GLN A 106 12.64 -2.89 -2.34
CA GLN A 106 13.64 -1.89 -1.90
C GLN A 106 14.65 -1.47 -3.00
N ALA A 107 14.63 -2.11 -4.18
CA ALA A 107 15.53 -1.85 -5.29
C ALA A 107 14.95 -0.87 -6.32
#